data_AF-A0A7V9B9E0-F1
#
_entry.id   AF-A0A7V9B9E0-F1
#
_cell.length_a   1.000
_cell.length_b   1.000
_cell.length_c   1.000
_cell.angle_alpha   90.00
_cell.angle_beta   90.00
_cell.angle_gamma   90.00
#
_symmetry.space_group_name_H-M   'P 1'
#
loop_
_entity.id
_entity.type
_entity.pdbx_description
1 polymer ?
#
loop_
_entity_poly.entity_id
_entity_poly.type
_entity_poly.pdbx_seq_one_letter_code
_entity_poly.pdbx_strand_id
1 'polypeptide(L)'
;MTRGRWLAVLVLIGAAVLAWRGGIYSMSDYFALQRAEREARSEVRRLSREVDSLKQFRHLLETDPATQERVAREQKGMIRPGELSFIIETEPTPPDTTRKR
;
A
#
# COMPACT_ATOMS: atom_id res chain seq x y z
N MET A 1 24.42 -62.96 -15.63
CA MET A 1 23.25 -62.05 -15.76
C MET A 1 23.51 -60.75 -15.02
N THR A 2 24.35 -59.83 -15.50
CA THR A 2 25.04 -59.02 -14.47
C THR A 2 25.55 -57.63 -14.84
N ARG A 3 25.35 -57.09 -16.05
CA ARG A 3 25.78 -55.70 -16.34
C ARG A 3 24.67 -54.84 -16.93
N GLY A 4 23.96 -55.35 -17.94
CA GLY A 4 22.82 -54.65 -18.54
C GLY A 4 21.66 -54.39 -17.55
N ARG A 5 21.39 -55.33 -16.63
CA ARG A 5 20.35 -55.13 -15.59
C ARG A 5 20.73 -54.03 -14.59
N TRP A 6 22.00 -53.94 -14.21
CA TRP A 6 22.48 -52.90 -13.29
C TRP A 6 22.50 -51.53 -13.95
N LEU A 7 22.87 -51.46 -15.24
CA LEU A 7 22.74 -50.22 -16.03
C LEU A 7 21.28 -49.79 -16.16
N ALA A 8 20.36 -50.71 -16.44
CA ALA A 8 18.94 -50.41 -16.52
C ALA A 8 18.40 -49.88 -15.17
N VAL A 9 18.80 -50.48 -14.05
CA VAL A 9 18.44 -50.02 -12.71
C VAL A 9 19.01 -48.64 -12.41
N LEU A 10 20.28 -48.38 -12.75
CA LEU A 10 20.90 -47.06 -12.59
C LEU A 10 20.18 -45.97 -13.40
N VAL A 11 19.82 -46.27 -14.65
CA VAL A 11 19.05 -45.35 -15.50
C VAL A 11 17.66 -45.08 -14.91
N LEU A 12 16.98 -46.12 -14.41
CA LEU A 12 15.68 -45.99 -13.75
C LEU A 12 15.74 -45.12 -12.49
N ILE A 13 16.76 -45.32 -11.67
CA ILE A 13 17.00 -44.50 -10.47
C ILE A 13 17.31 -43.05 -10.87
N GLY A 14 18.15 -42.84 -11.88
CA GLY A 14 18.46 -41.50 -12.39
C GLY A 14 17.22 -40.77 -12.91
N ALA A 15 16.37 -41.46 -13.66
CA ALA A 15 15.10 -40.92 -14.15
C ALA A 15 14.12 -40.61 -13.00
N ALA A 16 14.05 -41.47 -11.98
CA ALA A 16 13.21 -41.23 -10.79
C ALA A 16 13.68 -40.01 -9.99
N VAL A 17 15.00 -39.82 -9.83
CA VAL A 17 15.57 -38.64 -9.15
C VAL A 17 15.32 -37.36 -9.96
N LEU A 18 15.46 -37.41 -11.28
CA LEU A 18 15.15 -36.28 -12.15
C LEU A 18 13.66 -35.93 -12.12
N ALA A 19 12.77 -36.93 -12.11
CA ALA A 19 11.33 -36.73 -11.98
C ALA A 19 10.94 -36.17 -10.60
N TRP A 20 11.57 -36.66 -9.52
CA TRP A 20 11.38 -36.11 -8.17
C TRP A 20 11.84 -34.66 -8.08
N ARG A 21 13.00 -34.34 -8.68
CA ARG A 21 13.57 -32.99 -8.68
C ARG A 21 12.81 -32.02 -9.59
N GLY A 22 12.37 -32.47 -10.77
CA GLY A 22 11.81 -31.61 -11.83
C GLY A 22 10.29 -31.66 -12.00
N GLY A 23 9.62 -32.73 -11.60
CA GLY A 23 8.22 -32.98 -11.93
C GLY A 23 7.21 -32.38 -10.95
N ILE A 24 7.52 -32.33 -9.65
CA ILE A 24 6.55 -31.93 -8.63
C ILE A 24 6.59 -30.42 -8.35
N TYR A 25 7.75 -29.77 -8.53
CA TYR A 25 7.92 -28.34 -8.27
C TYR A 25 7.51 -27.46 -9.46
N SER A 26 7.57 -27.96 -10.69
CA SER A 26 7.38 -27.12 -11.90
C SER A 26 5.99 -26.49 -12.03
N MET A 27 4.92 -27.22 -11.71
CA MET A 27 3.54 -26.70 -11.86
C MET A 27 3.11 -25.81 -10.69
N SER A 28 3.42 -26.20 -9.44
CA SER A 28 3.08 -25.39 -8.26
C SER A 28 3.84 -24.06 -8.25
N ASP A 29 5.12 -24.09 -8.64
CA ASP A 29 5.96 -22.89 -8.64
C ASP A 29 5.51 -21.91 -9.72
N TYR A 30 5.00 -22.40 -10.85
CA TYR A 30 4.43 -21.54 -11.88
C TYR A 30 3.19 -20.79 -11.36
N PHE A 31 2.29 -21.47 -10.64
CA PHE A 31 1.13 -20.81 -10.04
C PHE A 31 1.53 -19.86 -8.91
N ALA A 32 2.50 -20.24 -8.07
CA ALA A 32 3.04 -19.38 -7.03
C ALA A 32 3.68 -18.12 -7.62
N LEU A 33 4.45 -18.27 -8.70
CA LEU A 33 5.09 -17.17 -9.40
C LEU A 33 4.07 -16.25 -10.09
N GLN A 34 3.03 -16.82 -10.72
CA GLN A 34 1.92 -16.02 -11.25
C GLN A 34 1.19 -15.23 -10.16
N ARG A 35 0.97 -15.82 -8.98
CA ARG A 35 0.32 -15.12 -7.86
C ARG A 35 1.21 -13.98 -7.36
N ALA A 36 2.48 -14.25 -7.12
CA ALA A 36 3.46 -13.26 -6.70
C ALA A 36 3.57 -12.11 -7.72
N GLU A 37 3.57 -12.43 -9.02
CA GLU A 37 3.58 -11.42 -10.07
C GLU A 37 2.31 -10.55 -10.04
N ARG A 38 1.14 -11.15 -9.90
CA ARG A 38 -0.14 -10.41 -9.81
C ARG A 38 -0.19 -9.50 -8.60
N GLU A 39 0.26 -9.99 -7.44
CA GLU A 39 0.35 -9.23 -6.20
C GLU A 39 1.30 -8.05 -6.35
N ALA A 40 2.53 -8.29 -6.81
CA ALA A 40 3.52 -7.24 -7.06
C ALA A 40 2.99 -6.19 -8.05
N ARG A 41 2.37 -6.61 -9.16
CA ARG A 41 1.74 -5.69 -10.13
C ARG A 41 0.60 -4.90 -9.52
N SER A 42 -0.18 -5.49 -8.60
CA SER A 42 -1.27 -4.81 -7.92
C SER A 42 -0.74 -3.71 -6.98
N GLU A 43 0.35 -4.00 -6.28
CA GLU A 43 0.97 -3.06 -5.36
C GLU A 43 1.63 -1.90 -6.11
N VAL A 44 2.34 -2.18 -7.21
CA VAL A 44 2.84 -1.13 -8.10
C VAL A 44 1.73 -0.21 -8.58
N ARG A 45 0.59 -0.75 -9.03
CA ARG A 45 -0.55 0.07 -9.44
C ARG A 45 -1.12 0.92 -8.30
N ARG A 46 -1.17 0.39 -7.08
CA ARG A 46 -1.63 1.13 -5.89
C ARG A 46 -0.71 2.31 -5.61
N LEU A 47 0.60 2.07 -5.55
CA LEU A 47 1.61 3.10 -5.32
C LEU A 47 1.63 4.14 -6.44
N SER A 48 1.52 3.73 -7.71
CA SER A 48 1.47 4.68 -8.82
C SER A 48 0.29 5.65 -8.69
N ARG A 49 -0.90 5.16 -8.33
CA ARG A 49 -2.06 6.04 -8.11
C ARG A 49 -1.86 7.01 -6.95
N GLU A 50 -1.21 6.57 -5.88
CA GLU A 50 -0.89 7.41 -4.74
C GLU A 50 0.14 8.49 -5.09
N VAL A 51 1.17 8.13 -5.85
CA VAL A 51 2.14 9.09 -6.38
C VAL A 51 1.48 10.09 -7.30
N ASP A 52 0.59 9.65 -8.19
CA ASP A 52 -0.11 10.54 -9.13
C ASP A 52 -1.08 11.49 -8.41
N SER A 53 -1.79 11.02 -7.39
CA SER A 53 -2.66 11.89 -6.58
C SER A 53 -1.86 12.93 -5.79
N LEU A 54 -0.72 12.55 -5.22
CA LEU A 54 0.18 13.47 -4.52
C LEU A 54 0.80 14.49 -5.47
N LYS A 55 1.19 14.08 -6.67
CA LYS A 55 1.68 15.00 -7.71
C LYS A 55 0.60 16.02 -8.10
N GLN A 56 -0.63 15.56 -8.29
CA GLN A 56 -1.75 16.45 -8.59
C GLN A 56 -2.01 17.42 -7.46
N PHE A 57 -1.99 16.96 -6.21
CA PHE A 57 -2.17 17.80 -5.04
C PHE A 57 -1.04 18.84 -4.91
N ARG A 58 0.22 18.43 -5.09
CA ARG A 58 1.36 19.35 -5.15
C ARG A 58 1.17 20.42 -6.22
N HIS A 59 0.76 20.01 -7.42
CA HIS A 59 0.54 20.93 -8.52
C HIS A 59 -0.53 21.97 -8.17
N LEU A 60 -1.68 21.55 -7.61
CA LEU A 60 -2.73 22.46 -7.14
C LEU A 60 -2.21 23.40 -6.04
N LEU A 61 -1.40 22.88 -5.10
CA LEU A 61 -0.80 23.71 -4.08
C LEU A 61 0.19 24.74 -4.66
N GLU A 62 0.85 24.47 -5.78
CA GLU A 62 1.78 25.41 -6.40
C GLU A 62 1.07 26.43 -7.31
N THR A 63 -0.02 26.04 -7.99
CA THR A 63 -0.65 26.84 -9.04
C THR A 63 -1.96 27.49 -8.66
N ASP A 64 -2.69 26.95 -7.67
CA ASP A 64 -4.00 27.46 -7.26
C ASP A 64 -3.93 28.24 -5.93
N PRO A 65 -4.12 29.57 -5.96
CA PRO A 65 -4.12 30.41 -4.77
C PRO A 65 -5.18 30.01 -3.72
N ALA A 66 -6.34 29.50 -4.15
CA ALA A 66 -7.40 29.10 -3.22
C ALA A 66 -6.99 27.87 -2.41
N THR A 67 -6.36 26.89 -3.06
CA THR A 67 -5.77 25.71 -2.40
C THR A 67 -4.64 26.11 -1.45
N GLN A 68 -3.78 27.05 -1.83
CA GLN A 68 -2.72 27.58 -0.95
C GLN A 68 -3.28 28.22 0.32
N GLU A 69 -4.25 29.11 0.17
CA GLU A 69 -4.87 29.81 1.28
C GLU A 69 -5.58 28.86 2.24
N ARG A 70 -6.32 27.88 1.71
CA ARG A 70 -7.00 26.86 2.50
C ARG A 70 -5.99 26.07 3.35
N VAL A 71 -4.92 25.57 2.73
CA VAL A 71 -3.87 24.83 3.45
C VAL A 71 -3.13 25.71 4.47
N ALA A 72 -2.88 26.99 4.14
CA ALA A 72 -2.26 27.95 5.05
C ALA A 72 -3.13 28.24 6.30
N ARG A 73 -4.46 28.32 6.14
CA ARG A 73 -5.38 28.47 7.27
C ARG A 73 -5.52 27.19 8.09
N GLU A 74 -5.72 26.05 7.44
CA GLU A 74 -5.97 24.76 8.11
C GLU A 74 -4.74 24.25 8.87
N GLN A 75 -3.56 24.27 8.24
CA GLN A 75 -2.35 23.65 8.82
C GLN A 75 -1.48 24.64 9.59
N LYS A 76 -1.50 25.92 9.20
CA LYS A 76 -0.60 26.93 9.78
C LYS A 76 -1.32 28.06 10.51
N GLY A 77 -2.65 28.09 10.52
CA GLY A 77 -3.43 29.14 11.18
C GLY A 77 -3.15 30.55 10.64
N MET A 78 -2.64 30.65 9.40
CA MET A 78 -2.19 31.91 8.84
C MET A 78 -3.39 32.77 8.43
N ILE A 79 -3.35 34.06 8.78
CA ILE A 79 -4.36 35.06 8.41
C ILE A 79 -3.77 36.04 7.40
N ARG A 80 -4.60 36.58 6.50
CA ARG A 80 -4.14 37.60 5.56
C ARG A 80 -3.84 38.92 6.28
N PRO A 81 -2.91 39.74 5.79
CA PRO A 81 -2.71 41.09 6.32
C PRO A 81 -4.03 41.88 6.31
N GLY A 82 -4.49 42.30 7.49
CA GLY A 82 -5.76 43.02 7.67
C GLY A 82 -6.97 42.18 8.13
N GLU A 83 -6.84 40.85 8.23
CA GLU A 83 -7.86 39.98 8.85
C GLU A 83 -7.59 39.81 10.35
N LEU A 84 -8.65 39.72 11.17
CA LEU A 84 -8.58 39.43 12.62
C LEU A 84 -9.22 38.06 12.89
N SER A 85 -8.48 37.15 13.53
CA SER A 85 -9.01 35.85 13.99
C SER A 85 -9.43 35.93 15.45
N PHE A 86 -10.66 35.50 15.76
CA PHE A 86 -11.18 35.41 17.11
C PHE A 86 -11.30 33.95 17.52
N ILE A 87 -10.56 33.55 18.55
CA ILE A 87 -10.74 32.24 19.20
C ILE A 87 -11.75 32.46 20.32
N ILE A 88 -12.93 31.86 20.20
CA ILE A 88 -13.96 31.92 21.24
C ILE A 88 -13.67 30.79 22.23
N GLU A 89 -13.05 31.13 23.36
CA GLU A 89 -13.05 30.26 24.53
C GLU A 89 -14.47 30.23 25.10
N THR A 90 -15.19 29.15 24.80
CA THR A 90 -16.43 28.86 25.52
C THR A 90 -16.04 28.42 26.92
N GLU A 91 -16.13 29.34 27.88
CA GLU A 91 -16.13 28.97 29.28
C GLU A 91 -17.20 27.88 29.46
N PRO A 92 -16.90 26.73 30.10
CA PRO A 92 -17.91 25.71 30.31
C PRO A 92 -19.03 26.33 31.13
N THR A 93 -20.19 26.54 30.50
CA THR A 93 -21.38 27.05 31.15
C THR A 93 -21.62 26.22 32.41
N PRO A 94 -21.54 26.80 33.62
CA PRO A 94 -21.85 26.08 34.84
C PRO A 94 -23.24 25.46 34.70
N PRO A 95 -23.44 24.18 35.08
CA PRO A 95 -24.76 23.56 34.98
C PRO A 95 -25.77 24.42 35.75
N ASP A 96 -26.89 24.76 35.11
CA ASP A 96 -27.96 25.55 35.71
C ASP A 96 -28.53 24.82 36.94
N THR A 97 -28.06 25.20 38.12
CA THR A 97 -28.52 24.66 39.41
C THR A 97 -29.84 25.30 39.88
N THR A 98 -30.50 26.14 39.06
CA THR A 98 -31.67 26.92 39.50
C THR A 98 -32.99 26.16 39.39
N ARG A 99 -32.98 24.90 38.93
CA ARG A 99 -34.18 24.04 38.91
C ARG A 99 -34.23 23.07 40.09
N LYS A 100 -34.30 23.59 41.31
CA LYS A 100 -34.84 22.86 42.47
C LYS A 100 -35.39 23.83 43.52
N ARG A 101 -36.66 24.19 43.37
CA ARG A 101 -37.55 24.57 44.48
C ARG A 101 -38.97 24.22 44.12
#